data_AF-A0A9P0YRN9-F1
#
_entry.id   AF-A0A9P0YRN9-F1
#
_cell.length_a   1.000
_cell.length_b   1.000
_cell.length_c   1.000
_cell.angle_alpha   90.00
_cell.angle_beta   90.00
_cell.angle_gamma   90.00
#
_symmetry.space_group_name_H-M   'P 1'
#
loop_
_entity.id
_entity.type
_entity.pdbx_description
1 polymer ?
#
loop_
_entity_poly.entity_id
_entity_poly.type
_entity_poly.pdbx_seq_one_letter_code
_entity_poly.pdbx_strand_id
1 'polypeptide(L)'
;MKIAHTYILMNCPEILPFYNEFRASLSAFPDDAIDAMVDSDFELWYQQQIRYRGINDPLLVSLSWGPSSYAKVWHSYVINGYTYHTVEYGEGRPTMNIGLCVPTIGSDNSETNFFGFLHEILELQMPSGLQELTCVLFRCTWVDPTR
;
A
#
# COMPACT_ATOMS: atom_id res chain seq x y z
N MET A 1 -1.35 8.71 -10.21
CA MET A 1 -0.30 7.69 -9.95
C MET A 1 0.53 7.99 -8.73
N LYS A 2 1.06 9.22 -8.53
CA LYS A 2 1.89 9.55 -7.35
C LYS A 2 1.27 9.11 -6.01
N ILE A 3 0.00 9.44 -5.75
CA ILE A 3 -0.70 9.03 -4.51
C ILE A 3 -0.68 7.50 -4.31
N ALA A 4 -0.99 6.73 -5.35
CA ALA A 4 -0.97 5.27 -5.28
C ALA A 4 0.45 4.73 -5.03
N HIS A 5 1.45 5.30 -5.70
CA HIS A 5 2.85 4.91 -5.52
C HIS A 5 3.34 5.21 -4.10
N THR A 6 3.09 6.41 -3.58
CA THR A 6 3.41 6.78 -2.19
C THR A 6 2.72 5.83 -1.21
N TYR A 7 1.41 5.57 -1.41
CA TYR A 7 0.68 4.62 -0.55
C TYR A 7 1.32 3.22 -0.56
N ILE A 8 1.71 2.72 -1.73
CA ILE A 8 2.39 1.43 -1.86
C ILE A 8 3.72 1.45 -1.09
N LEU A 9 4.58 2.45 -1.32
CA LEU A 9 5.88 2.54 -0.65
C LEU A 9 5.76 2.58 0.88
N MET A 10 4.74 3.27 1.39
CA MET A 10 4.53 3.43 2.83
C MET A 10 3.90 2.19 3.50
N ASN A 11 3.26 1.31 2.74
CA ASN A 11 2.54 0.14 3.25
C ASN A 11 3.13 -1.20 2.78
N CYS A 12 4.33 -1.19 2.19
CA CYS A 12 5.03 -2.38 1.70
C CYS A 12 6.11 -2.80 2.71
N PRO A 13 6.01 -3.98 3.35
CA PRO A 13 6.99 -4.45 4.35
C PRO A 13 8.43 -4.47 3.84
N GLU A 14 8.63 -4.75 2.55
CA GLU A 14 9.92 -4.79 1.87
C GLU A 14 10.59 -3.41 1.77
N ILE A 15 9.80 -2.33 1.86
CA ILE A 15 10.28 -0.94 1.83
C ILE A 15 10.63 -0.42 3.23
N LEU A 16 10.12 -1.06 4.29
CA LEU A 16 10.32 -0.62 5.68
C LEU A 16 11.81 -0.40 6.06
N PRO A 17 12.78 -1.24 5.63
CA PRO A 17 14.20 -0.98 5.91
C PRO A 17 14.72 0.33 5.30
N PHE A 18 14.31 0.64 4.06
CA PHE A 18 14.67 1.87 3.37
C PHE A 18 14.02 3.09 4.02
N TYR A 19 12.74 2.95 4.40
CA TYR A 19 12.00 3.98 5.12
C TYR A 19 12.68 4.35 6.45
N ASN A 20 13.03 3.34 7.24
CA ASN A 20 13.70 3.55 8.52
C ASN A 20 15.10 4.17 8.35
N GLU A 21 15.85 3.74 7.33
CA GLU A 21 17.17 4.31 7.02
C GLU A 21 17.04 5.79 6.62
N PHE A 22 16.07 6.13 5.76
CA PHE A 22 15.82 7.51 5.37
C PHE A 22 15.45 8.37 6.58
N ARG A 23 14.49 7.94 7.41
CA ARG A 23 14.13 8.66 8.64
C ARG A 23 15.30 8.84 9.59
N ALA A 24 16.12 7.81 9.78
CA ALA A 24 17.31 7.90 10.63
C ALA A 24 18.31 8.96 10.12
N SER A 25 18.44 9.12 8.80
CA SER A 25 19.26 10.16 8.19
C SER A 25 18.75 11.58 8.45
N LEU A 26 17.47 11.73 8.80
CA LEU A 26 16.80 13.00 9.10
C LEU A 26 16.71 13.29 10.60
N SER A 27 17.35 12.49 11.47
CA SER A 27 17.25 12.59 12.94
C SER A 27 17.71 13.93 13.54
N ALA A 28 18.35 14.80 12.76
CA ALA A 28 18.71 16.16 13.17
C ALA A 28 17.55 17.17 13.06
N PHE A 29 16.45 16.81 12.40
CA PHE A 29 15.27 17.65 12.18
C PHE A 29 14.15 17.35 13.19
N PRO A 30 13.26 18.32 13.47
CA PRO A 30 12.03 18.08 14.25
C PRO A 30 11.11 17.04 13.57
N ASP A 31 10.35 16.28 14.38
CA ASP A 31 9.49 15.19 13.88
C ASP A 31 8.46 15.66 12.83
N ASP A 32 7.86 16.84 13.02
CA ASP A 32 6.90 17.44 12.08
C ASP A 32 7.55 17.82 10.74
N ALA A 33 8.83 18.21 10.75
CA ALA A 33 9.61 18.45 9.55
C ALA A 33 10.02 17.13 8.86
N ILE A 34 10.32 16.08 9.62
CA ILE A 34 10.67 14.77 9.08
C ILE A 34 9.53 14.21 8.24
N ASP A 35 8.29 14.28 8.73
CA ASP A 35 7.14 13.74 8.01
C ASP A 35 6.93 14.47 6.66
N ALA A 36 7.07 15.79 6.63
CA ALA A 36 7.01 16.56 5.39
C ALA A 36 8.14 16.20 4.41
N MET A 37 9.34 15.94 4.92
CA MET A 37 10.49 15.52 4.09
C MET A 37 10.32 14.09 3.56
N VAL A 38 9.76 13.18 4.36
CA VAL A 38 9.38 11.84 3.93
C VAL A 38 8.41 11.92 2.75
N ASP A 39 7.34 12.70 2.88
CA ASP A 39 6.33 12.83 1.82
C ASP A 39 6.88 13.45 0.53
N SER A 40 7.84 14.37 0.64
CA SER A 40 8.44 15.04 -0.52
C SER A 40 9.54 14.23 -1.19
N ASP A 41 10.44 13.63 -0.40
CA ASP A 41 11.78 13.26 -0.86
C ASP A 41 12.06 11.75 -0.82
N PHE A 42 11.29 10.97 -0.05
CA PHE A 42 11.56 9.54 0.15
C PHE A 42 11.57 8.75 -1.16
N GLU A 43 10.61 9.01 -2.06
CA GLU A 43 10.51 8.33 -3.36
C GLU A 43 11.79 8.49 -4.19
N LEU A 44 12.27 9.72 -4.33
CA LEU A 44 13.49 10.03 -5.08
C LEU A 44 14.73 9.46 -4.39
N TRP A 45 14.81 9.56 -3.06
CA TRP A 45 15.90 8.98 -2.30
C TRP A 45 15.96 7.46 -2.47
N TYR A 46 14.82 6.78 -2.38
CA TYR A 46 14.71 5.33 -2.55
C TYR A 46 15.18 4.89 -3.93
N GLN A 47 14.71 5.57 -4.99
CA GLN A 47 15.15 5.30 -6.36
C GLN A 47 16.68 5.44 -6.53
N GLN A 48 17.27 6.46 -5.89
CA GLN A 48 18.72 6.65 -5.90
C GLN A 48 19.45 5.53 -5.15
N GLN A 49 18.92 5.05 -4.01
CA GLN A 49 19.53 3.94 -3.27
C GLN A 49 19.53 2.64 -4.07
N ILE A 50 18.43 2.31 -4.75
CA ILE A 50 18.34 1.13 -5.62
C ILE A 50 19.43 1.17 -6.69
N ARG A 51 19.60 2.32 -7.35
CA ARG A 51 20.62 2.52 -8.37
C ARG A 51 22.04 2.49 -7.82
N TYR A 52 22.31 3.23 -6.74
CA TYR A 52 23.66 3.37 -6.17
C TYR A 52 24.19 2.05 -5.61
N ARG A 53 23.33 1.28 -4.94
CA ARG A 53 23.67 -0.03 -4.36
C ARG A 53 23.69 -1.15 -5.39
N GLY A 54 23.23 -0.90 -6.62
CA GLY A 54 23.12 -1.92 -7.65
C GLY A 54 22.16 -3.04 -7.26
N ILE A 55 21.05 -2.71 -6.60
CA ILE A 55 20.04 -3.69 -6.19
C ILE A 55 19.32 -4.19 -7.44
N ASN A 56 19.32 -5.51 -7.63
CA ASN A 56 18.71 -6.18 -8.78
C ASN A 56 17.50 -7.04 -8.42
N ASP A 57 17.01 -6.94 -7.17
CA ASP A 57 15.77 -7.60 -6.78
C ASP A 57 14.60 -7.05 -7.62
N PRO A 58 13.86 -7.89 -8.36
CA PRO A 58 12.83 -7.41 -9.27
C PRO A 58 11.72 -6.61 -8.58
N LEU A 59 11.32 -6.99 -7.36
CA LEU A 59 10.29 -6.31 -6.60
C LEU A 59 10.76 -4.92 -6.17
N LEU A 60 11.93 -4.84 -5.53
CA LEU A 60 12.47 -3.57 -5.05
C LEU A 60 12.74 -2.58 -6.20
N VAL A 61 13.28 -3.08 -7.32
CA VAL A 61 13.47 -2.29 -8.53
C VAL A 61 12.13 -1.80 -9.05
N SER A 62 11.13 -2.68 -9.17
CA SER A 62 9.81 -2.31 -9.68
C SER A 62 9.12 -1.25 -8.81
N LEU A 63 9.20 -1.40 -7.49
CA LEU A 63 8.70 -0.42 -6.52
C LEU A 63 9.39 0.94 -6.65
N SER A 64 10.64 1.00 -7.12
CA SER A 64 11.35 2.27 -7.32
C SER A 64 10.87 3.06 -8.54
N TRP A 65 10.27 2.38 -9.52
CA TRP A 65 9.68 3.01 -10.71
C TRP A 65 8.22 3.39 -10.50
N GLY A 66 7.54 2.69 -9.59
CA GLY A 66 6.13 2.87 -9.30
C GLY A 66 5.22 2.23 -10.34
N PRO A 67 3.90 2.16 -10.06
CA PRO A 67 2.92 1.53 -10.93
C PRO A 67 2.73 2.26 -12.28
N SER A 68 2.36 1.48 -13.30
CA SER A 68 1.83 1.95 -14.58
C SER A 68 0.66 2.90 -14.39
N SER A 69 0.47 3.85 -15.31
CA SER A 69 -0.69 4.76 -15.30
C SER A 69 -2.04 4.09 -15.57
N TYR A 70 -2.04 2.80 -15.89
CA TYR A 70 -3.24 2.01 -16.14
C TYR A 70 -3.57 1.11 -14.94
N ALA A 71 -4.84 1.12 -14.56
CA ALA A 71 -5.40 0.27 -13.53
C ALA A 71 -6.52 -0.59 -14.11
N LYS A 72 -6.57 -1.87 -13.75
CA LYS A 72 -7.79 -2.67 -13.94
C LYS A 72 -8.68 -2.50 -12.73
N VAL A 73 -9.98 -2.36 -12.95
CA VAL A 73 -10.99 -2.24 -11.90
C VAL A 73 -11.72 -3.56 -11.76
N TRP A 74 -11.85 -4.05 -10.53
CA TRP A 74 -12.52 -5.30 -10.23
C TRP A 74 -13.73 -5.09 -9.30
N HIS A 75 -14.79 -5.86 -9.55
CA HIS A 75 -15.99 -5.89 -8.71
C HIS A 75 -15.95 -7.01 -7.66
N SER A 76 -15.11 -8.02 -7.91
CA SER A 76 -14.85 -9.18 -7.05
C SER A 76 -13.39 -9.57 -7.19
N TYR A 77 -12.74 -9.96 -6.09
CA TYR A 77 -11.34 -10.35 -6.09
C TYR A 77 -11.07 -11.48 -5.08
N VAL A 78 -10.28 -12.48 -5.48
CA VAL A 78 -9.98 -13.64 -4.64
C VAL A 78 -8.55 -13.55 -4.11
N ILE A 79 -8.39 -13.55 -2.78
CA ILE A 79 -7.08 -13.54 -2.11
C ILE A 79 -7.09 -14.62 -1.02
N ASN A 80 -6.10 -15.51 -1.04
CA ASN A 80 -5.94 -16.58 -0.05
C ASN A 80 -7.20 -17.45 0.16
N GLY A 81 -7.98 -17.68 -0.92
CA GLY A 81 -9.22 -18.45 -0.86
C GLY A 81 -10.46 -17.66 -0.39
N TYR A 82 -10.30 -16.40 0.00
CA TYR A 82 -11.40 -15.50 0.33
C TYR A 82 -11.80 -14.66 -0.87
N THR A 83 -13.10 -14.56 -1.13
CA THR A 83 -13.65 -13.71 -2.18
C THR A 83 -14.17 -12.42 -1.57
N TYR A 84 -13.64 -11.29 -2.00
CA TYR A 84 -14.06 -9.95 -1.60
C TYR A 84 -14.89 -9.35 -2.72
N HIS A 85 -15.96 -8.64 -2.38
CA HIS A 85 -16.80 -7.92 -3.32
C HIS A 85 -16.81 -6.43 -3.00
N THR A 86 -16.95 -5.60 -4.02
CA THR A 86 -17.32 -4.21 -3.80
C THR A 86 -18.76 -4.11 -3.27
N VAL A 87 -19.07 -3.06 -2.51
CA VAL A 87 -20.42 -2.78 -1.99
C VAL A 87 -21.46 -2.86 -3.11
N GLU A 88 -21.17 -2.21 -4.23
CA GLU A 88 -22.03 -2.21 -5.43
C GLU A 88 -22.26 -3.63 -5.97
N TYR A 89 -21.22 -4.46 -6.02
CA TYR A 89 -21.34 -5.82 -6.54
C TYR A 89 -22.09 -6.75 -5.59
N GLY A 90 -21.91 -6.56 -4.29
CA GLY A 90 -22.56 -7.36 -3.25
C GLY A 90 -24.05 -7.04 -3.09
N GLU A 91 -24.50 -5.85 -3.47
CA GLU A 91 -25.89 -5.43 -3.31
C GLU A 91 -26.86 -6.39 -4.04
N GLY A 92 -27.88 -6.85 -3.30
CA GLY A 92 -28.88 -7.79 -3.84
C GLY A 92 -28.39 -9.24 -4.01
N ARG A 93 -27.14 -9.57 -3.63
CA ARG A 93 -26.63 -10.95 -3.70
C ARG A 93 -26.84 -11.71 -2.38
N PRO A 94 -27.04 -13.04 -2.43
CA PRO A 94 -27.14 -13.88 -1.23
C PRO A 94 -25.89 -13.83 -0.34
N THR A 95 -24.71 -13.70 -0.96
CA THR A 95 -23.42 -13.55 -0.27
C THR A 95 -22.78 -12.22 -0.68
N MET A 96 -22.79 -11.27 0.24
CA MET A 96 -22.29 -9.92 -0.03
C MET A 96 -20.76 -9.88 -0.02
N ASN A 97 -20.08 -10.42 1.01
CA ASN A 97 -18.62 -10.41 1.15
C ASN A 97 -17.96 -9.01 0.95
N ILE A 98 -18.64 -7.96 1.40
CA ILE A 98 -18.25 -6.55 1.24
C ILE A 98 -17.40 -6.00 2.41
N GLY A 99 -17.35 -6.74 3.51
CA GLY A 99 -16.69 -6.31 4.74
C GLY A 99 -15.20 -6.67 4.77
N LEU A 100 -14.41 -5.81 5.39
CA LEU A 100 -12.99 -6.01 5.65
C LEU A 100 -12.73 -5.92 7.15
N CYS A 101 -11.75 -6.70 7.61
CA CYS A 101 -11.21 -6.66 8.95
C CYS A 101 -9.69 -6.57 8.83
N VAL A 102 -9.09 -5.53 9.39
CA VAL A 102 -7.64 -5.34 9.44
C VAL A 102 -7.21 -5.40 10.91
N PRO A 103 -6.50 -6.45 11.32
CA PRO A 103 -5.91 -6.50 12.64
C PRO A 103 -4.75 -5.49 12.72
N THR A 104 -4.70 -4.74 13.81
CA THR A 104 -3.65 -3.76 14.10
C THR A 104 -3.17 -3.95 15.53
N ILE A 105 -1.87 -3.79 15.73
CA ILE A 105 -1.26 -3.78 17.05
C ILE A 105 -0.99 -2.31 17.40
N GLY A 106 -1.64 -1.84 18.47
CA GLY A 106 -1.46 -0.50 19.00
C GLY A 106 -0.06 -0.30 19.60
N SER A 107 0.32 0.95 19.84
CA SER A 107 1.60 1.29 20.47
C SER A 107 1.76 0.73 21.89
N ASP A 108 0.64 0.45 22.56
CA ASP A 108 0.56 -0.20 23.87
C ASP A 108 0.54 -1.74 23.78
N ASN A 109 0.81 -2.29 22.58
CA ASN A 109 0.78 -3.70 22.27
C ASN A 109 -0.63 -4.33 22.39
N SER A 110 -1.69 -3.51 22.40
CA SER A 110 -3.07 -3.98 22.34
C SER A 110 -3.46 -4.40 20.91
N GLU A 111 -4.20 -5.49 20.78
CA GLU A 111 -4.76 -5.90 19.49
C GLU A 111 -6.12 -5.21 19.28
N THR A 112 -6.23 -4.46 18.19
CA THR A 112 -7.47 -3.83 17.76
C THR A 112 -7.77 -4.19 16.32
N ASN A 113 -9.03 -4.48 16.02
CA ASN A 113 -9.49 -4.76 14.67
C ASN A 113 -10.21 -3.53 14.08
N PHE A 114 -9.75 -3.08 12.92
CA PHE A 114 -10.44 -2.07 12.13
C PHE A 114 -11.37 -2.74 11.14
N PHE A 115 -12.62 -2.28 11.10
CA PHE A 115 -13.63 -2.81 10.20
C PHE A 115 -13.99 -1.78 9.14
N GLY A 116 -14.24 -2.23 7.92
CA GLY A 116 -14.60 -1.34 6.82
C GLY A 116 -15.39 -2.03 5.73
N PHE A 117 -15.85 -1.22 4.77
CA PHE A 117 -16.58 -1.66 3.60
C PHE A 117 -15.78 -1.38 2.34
N LEU A 118 -15.68 -2.39 1.47
CA LEU A 118 -14.90 -2.33 0.23
C LEU A 118 -15.70 -1.66 -0.88
N HIS A 119 -15.24 -0.53 -1.41
CA HIS A 119 -15.92 0.19 -2.48
C HIS A 119 -15.29 -0.03 -3.85
N GLU A 120 -13.99 -0.23 -3.92
CA GLU A 120 -13.28 -0.35 -5.19
C GLU A 120 -12.04 -1.23 -5.04
N ILE A 121 -11.74 -2.00 -6.09
CA ILE A 121 -10.56 -2.85 -6.17
C ILE A 121 -9.81 -2.46 -7.43
N LEU A 122 -8.56 -2.01 -7.27
CA LEU A 122 -7.69 -1.61 -8.36
C LEU A 122 -6.50 -2.58 -8.44
N GLU A 123 -6.26 -3.16 -9.61
CA GLU A 123 -5.04 -3.90 -9.92
C GLU A 123 -4.12 -3.03 -10.77
N LEU A 124 -2.96 -2.70 -10.22
CA LEU A 124 -1.93 -1.87 -10.83
C LEU A 124 -0.80 -2.76 -11.33
N GLN A 125 -0.43 -2.58 -12.59
CA GLN A 125 0.77 -3.22 -13.14
C GLN A 125 2.01 -2.46 -12.69
N MET A 126 2.99 -3.19 -12.20
CA MET A 126 4.28 -2.64 -11.83
C MET A 126 5.30 -2.92 -12.95
N PRO A 127 6.20 -1.98 -13.28
CA PRO A 127 7.23 -2.19 -14.28
C PRO A 127 8.22 -3.25 -13.81
N SER A 128 8.17 -4.44 -14.39
CA SER A 128 9.11 -5.51 -14.07
C SER A 128 9.43 -6.27 -15.34
N GLY A 129 10.69 -6.21 -15.77
CA GLY A 129 11.12 -6.63 -17.10
C GLY A 129 10.44 -7.90 -17.63
N LEU A 130 10.77 -9.07 -17.07
CA LEU A 130 10.32 -10.38 -17.58
C LEU A 130 9.17 -11.02 -16.79
N GLN A 131 8.70 -10.39 -15.72
CA GLN A 131 7.67 -10.95 -14.83
C GLN A 131 6.54 -9.93 -14.69
N GLU A 132 5.29 -10.37 -14.62
CA GLU A 132 4.18 -9.48 -14.30
C GLU A 132 4.12 -9.30 -12.77
N LEU A 133 4.61 -8.17 -12.27
CA LEU A 133 4.34 -7.75 -10.90
C LEU A 133 3.06 -6.91 -10.89
N THR A 134 2.12 -7.28 -10.03
CA THR A 134 0.87 -6.54 -9.84
C THR A 134 0.70 -6.18 -8.38
N CYS A 135 0.16 -4.99 -8.13
CA CYS A 135 -0.23 -4.54 -6.81
C CYS A 135 -1.74 -4.33 -6.81
N VAL A 136 -2.43 -4.84 -5.79
CA VAL A 136 -3.88 -4.71 -5.66
C VAL A 136 -4.19 -3.74 -4.52
N LEU A 137 -4.89 -2.66 -4.83
CA LEU A 137 -5.32 -1.64 -3.88
C LEU A 137 -6.82 -1.77 -3.63
N PHE A 138 -7.20 -1.75 -2.35
CA PHE A 138 -8.58 -1.76 -1.91
C PHE A 138 -8.94 -0.37 -1.41
N ARG A 139 -9.94 0.27 -2.01
CA ARG A 139 -10.51 1.53 -1.51
C ARG A 139 -11.67 1.22 -0.58
N CYS A 140 -11.56 1.68 0.66
CA CYS A 140 -12.46 1.29 1.72
C CYS A 140 -13.01 2.52 2.45
N THR A 141 -14.20 2.38 3.01
CA THR A 141 -14.70 3.26 4.07
C THR A 141 -14.53 2.52 5.40
N TRP A 142 -13.80 3.11 6.33
CA TRP A 142 -13.58 2.53 7.66
C TRP A 142 -14.66 2.97 8.62
N VAL A 143 -15.12 2.05 9.47
CA VAL A 143 -16.03 2.34 10.57
C VAL A 143 -15.25 3.06 11.66
N ASP A 144 -15.79 4.18 12.15
CA ASP A 144 -15.24 4.87 13.31
C ASP A 144 -15.60 4.08 14.58
N PRO A 145 -14.63 3.49 15.30
CA PRO A 145 -14.92 2.72 16.50
C PRO A 145 -15.34 3.60 17.70
N THR A 146 -15.28 4.92 17.57
CA THR A 146 -15.56 5.88 18.66
C THR A 146 -16.99 6.44 18.65
N ARG A 147 -17.83 6.05 17.69
CA ARG A 147 -19.21 6.51 17.55
C ARG A 147 -20.21 5.41 17.23
#